data_AF-A0A0C3BC35-F1
#
_entry.id   AF-A0A0C3BC35-F1
#
_cell.length_a   1.000
_cell.length_b   1.000
_cell.length_c   1.000
_cell.angle_alpha   90.00
_cell.angle_beta   90.00
_cell.angle_gamma   90.00
#
_symmetry.space_group_name_H-M   'P 1'
#
loop_
_entity.id
_entity.type
_entity.pdbx_description
1 polymer ?
#
loop_
_entity_poly.entity_id
_entity_poly.type
_entity_poly.pdbx_seq_one_letter_code
_entity_poly.pdbx_strand_id
1 'polypeptide(L)'
;MTEAQKRFEKVFNAPNHKSIIELWLEFEKLLGYPEDRKIRLTNQSRPQQLSDWMQRHRMWDKAPPVEKASEFGATWRGWWKILQPQWRISDDECGGSLVWNGPSDEKWQNLLKGGGNGFVLVLLSLSWWMMREKDESRKAEESSSAFEDVQWVLQQMVRVLHTQHEQGSEEDHENNDPNTRPTKR
;
A
#
# COMPACT_ATOMS: atom_id res chain seq x y z
N MET A 1 -9.61 -9.76 -8.10
CA MET A 1 -9.74 -8.36 -7.68
C MET A 1 -11.16 -8.03 -7.20
N THR A 2 -12.19 -8.52 -7.89
CA THR A 2 -13.62 -8.22 -7.64
C THR A 2 -14.11 -8.46 -6.20
N GLU A 3 -13.71 -9.56 -5.56
CA GLU A 3 -14.12 -9.86 -4.18
C GLU A 3 -13.46 -8.95 -3.14
N ALA A 4 -12.21 -8.55 -3.37
CA ALA A 4 -11.51 -7.59 -2.51
C ALA A 4 -12.17 -6.21 -2.60
N GLN A 5 -12.50 -5.77 -3.81
CA GLN A 5 -13.18 -4.49 -4.05
C GLN A 5 -14.54 -4.44 -3.35
N LYS A 6 -15.41 -5.46 -3.55
CA LYS A 6 -16.72 -5.53 -2.87
C LYS A 6 -16.60 -5.45 -1.35
N ARG A 7 -15.61 -6.14 -0.77
CA ARG A 7 -15.34 -6.10 0.67
C ARG A 7 -14.93 -4.69 1.10
N PHE A 8 -14.02 -4.07 0.37
CA PHE A 8 -13.52 -2.73 0.68
C PHE A 8 -14.61 -1.68 0.56
N GLU A 9 -15.47 -1.73 -0.45
CA GLU A 9 -16.62 -0.82 -0.58
C GLU A 9 -17.56 -0.91 0.63
N LYS A 10 -17.71 -2.10 1.23
CA LYS A 10 -18.52 -2.27 2.45
C LYS A 10 -17.88 -1.67 3.70
N VAL A 11 -16.56 -1.74 3.83
CA VAL A 11 -15.82 -1.28 5.03
C VAL A 11 -15.45 0.20 4.92
N PHE A 12 -14.97 0.63 3.76
CA PHE A 12 -14.54 1.98 3.42
C PHE A 12 -15.68 2.78 2.76
N ASN A 13 -16.89 2.71 3.32
CA ASN A 13 -18.09 3.34 2.74
C ASN A 13 -18.21 4.85 3.07
N ALA A 14 -17.36 5.40 3.93
CA ALA A 14 -17.43 6.81 4.25
C ALA A 14 -16.99 7.67 3.03
N PRO A 15 -17.58 8.86 2.82
CA PRO A 15 -17.27 9.71 1.65
C PRO A 15 -15.78 10.05 1.52
N ASN A 16 -15.08 10.20 2.65
CA ASN A 16 -13.64 10.42 2.76
C ASN A 16 -12.79 9.16 2.52
N HIS A 17 -13.40 7.98 2.40
CA HIS A 17 -12.70 6.71 2.19
C HIS A 17 -12.83 6.17 0.77
N LYS A 18 -13.81 6.63 -0.02
CA LYS A 18 -13.97 6.19 -1.43
C LYS A 18 -12.71 6.43 -2.26
N SER A 19 -11.98 7.49 -1.93
CA SER A 19 -10.67 7.80 -2.50
C SER A 19 -9.67 6.66 -2.37
N ILE A 20 -9.64 5.90 -1.27
CA ILE A 20 -8.60 4.88 -1.08
C ILE A 20 -8.76 3.68 -2.03
N ILE A 21 -10.00 3.30 -2.36
CA ILE A 21 -10.27 2.18 -3.27
C ILE A 21 -9.89 2.59 -4.69
N GLU A 22 -10.28 3.80 -5.10
CA GLU A 22 -9.93 4.37 -6.40
C GLU A 22 -8.41 4.48 -6.56
N LEU A 23 -7.72 5.03 -5.55
CA LEU A 23 -6.26 5.11 -5.52
C LEU A 23 -5.59 3.73 -5.58
N TRP A 24 -6.17 2.72 -4.92
CA TRP A 24 -5.62 1.36 -4.96
C TRP A 24 -5.79 0.71 -6.33
N LEU A 25 -6.96 0.88 -6.95
CA LEU A 25 -7.20 0.37 -8.31
C LEU A 25 -6.27 1.06 -9.32
N GLU A 26 -6.08 2.37 -9.19
CA GLU A 26 -5.13 3.13 -9.99
C GLU A 26 -3.68 2.65 -9.78
N PHE A 27 -3.28 2.45 -8.53
CA PHE A 27 -1.98 1.89 -8.17
C PHE A 27 -1.74 0.50 -8.80
N GLU A 28 -2.71 -0.42 -8.69
CA GLU A 28 -2.61 -1.76 -9.31
C GLU A 28 -2.53 -1.68 -10.83
N LYS A 29 -3.28 -0.74 -11.45
CA LYS A 29 -3.24 -0.47 -12.88
C LYS A 29 -1.86 0.04 -13.33
N LEU A 30 -1.29 1.01 -12.61
CA LEU A 30 0.04 1.57 -12.90
C LEU A 30 1.15 0.53 -12.76
N LEU A 31 0.99 -0.44 -11.86
CA LEU A 31 1.90 -1.59 -11.73
C LEU A 31 1.65 -2.70 -12.77
N GLY A 32 0.64 -2.57 -13.62
CA GLY A 32 0.31 -3.56 -14.66
C GLY A 32 -0.26 -4.87 -14.11
N TYR A 33 -0.92 -4.85 -12.96
CA TYR A 33 -1.54 -6.02 -12.32
C TYR A 33 -0.59 -7.22 -12.15
N PRO A 34 0.48 -7.07 -11.36
CA PRO A 34 1.48 -8.12 -11.24
C PRO A 34 0.89 -9.41 -10.64
N GLU A 35 1.02 -10.52 -11.37
CA GLU A 35 0.59 -11.85 -10.91
C GLU A 35 1.72 -12.72 -10.35
N ASP A 36 2.98 -12.27 -10.48
CA ASP A 36 4.14 -13.02 -9.98
C ASP A 36 4.12 -13.13 -8.44
N ARG A 37 4.11 -14.37 -7.95
CA ARG A 37 4.15 -14.68 -6.51
C ARG A 37 5.42 -14.18 -5.81
N LYS A 38 6.48 -13.87 -6.57
CA LYS A 38 7.73 -13.26 -6.06
C LYS A 38 7.52 -11.79 -5.67
N ILE A 39 6.55 -11.11 -6.26
CA ILE A 39 6.16 -9.74 -5.90
C ILE A 39 5.32 -9.82 -4.64
N ARG A 40 5.94 -9.52 -3.49
CA ARG A 40 5.30 -9.61 -2.18
C ARG A 40 5.86 -8.59 -1.20
N LEU A 41 5.01 -8.12 -0.30
CA LEU A 41 5.45 -7.38 0.88
C LEU A 41 6.28 -8.28 1.80
N THR A 42 7.13 -7.68 2.65
CA THR A 42 7.86 -8.44 3.67
C THR A 42 6.89 -9.16 4.61
N ASN A 43 7.27 -10.36 5.03
CA ASN A 43 6.58 -11.13 6.06
C ASN A 43 7.09 -10.80 7.48
N GLN A 44 8.17 -10.03 7.60
CA GLN A 44 8.73 -9.61 8.88
C GLN A 44 7.68 -8.86 9.70
N SER A 45 7.44 -9.32 10.93
CA SER A 45 6.48 -8.76 11.88
C SER A 45 5.04 -8.62 11.37
N ARG A 46 4.69 -9.29 10.26
CA ARG A 46 3.33 -9.29 9.72
C ARG A 46 2.37 -9.89 10.76
N PRO A 47 1.19 -9.28 11.01
CA PRO A 47 0.18 -9.87 11.89
C PRO A 47 -0.12 -11.34 11.53
N GLN A 48 -0.11 -12.23 12.52
CA GLN A 48 -0.32 -13.68 12.33
C GLN A 48 -1.64 -13.97 11.60
N GLN A 49 -2.67 -13.16 11.87
CA GLN A 49 -3.98 -13.22 11.24
C GLN A 49 -3.90 -13.17 9.71
N LEU A 50 -2.96 -12.42 9.12
CA LEU A 50 -2.75 -12.40 7.67
C LEU A 50 -2.16 -13.73 7.18
N SER A 51 -1.21 -14.30 7.92
CA SER A 51 -0.63 -15.61 7.64
C SER A 51 -1.70 -16.70 7.66
N ASP A 52 -2.54 -16.71 8.69
CA ASP A 52 -3.63 -17.68 8.84
C ASP A 52 -4.67 -17.52 7.74
N TRP A 53 -5.06 -16.29 7.40
CA TRP A 53 -6.01 -16.01 6.33
C TRP A 53 -5.50 -16.48 4.96
N MET A 54 -4.21 -16.25 4.66
CA MET A 54 -3.60 -16.74 3.43
C MET A 54 -3.56 -18.27 3.37
N GLN A 55 -3.29 -18.94 4.49
CA GLN A 55 -3.31 -20.41 4.58
C GLN A 55 -4.73 -20.98 4.42
N ARG A 56 -5.75 -20.27 4.89
CA ARG A 56 -7.18 -20.65 4.77
C ARG A 56 -7.78 -20.26 3.41
N HIS A 57 -7.02 -20.41 2.34
CA HIS A 57 -7.47 -20.14 0.96
C HIS A 57 -7.99 -18.71 0.71
N ARG A 58 -7.58 -17.71 1.51
CA ARG A 58 -7.90 -16.29 1.26
C ARG A 58 -9.40 -16.01 1.21
N MET A 59 -10.17 -16.65 2.09
CA MET A 59 -11.62 -16.46 2.15
C MET A 59 -11.96 -15.01 2.52
N TRP A 60 -12.39 -14.20 1.54
CA TRP A 60 -12.69 -12.78 1.73
C TRP A 60 -13.86 -12.52 2.67
N ASP A 61 -14.77 -13.48 2.84
CA ASP A 61 -15.92 -13.36 3.75
C ASP A 61 -15.59 -13.75 5.20
N LYS A 62 -14.45 -14.41 5.43
CA LYS A 62 -14.07 -14.92 6.76
C LYS A 62 -12.85 -14.17 7.26
N ALA A 63 -13.11 -13.06 7.95
CA ALA A 63 -12.05 -12.38 8.70
C ALA A 63 -11.51 -13.33 9.78
N PRO A 64 -10.18 -13.40 9.99
CA PRO A 64 -9.60 -14.11 11.10
C PRO A 64 -10.05 -13.48 12.43
N PRO A 65 -10.10 -14.26 13.53
CA PRO A 65 -10.46 -13.71 14.82
C PRO A 65 -9.42 -12.67 15.26
N VAL A 66 -9.89 -11.46 15.54
CA VAL A 66 -9.11 -10.40 16.17
C VAL A 66 -9.65 -10.28 17.60
N GLU A 67 -8.89 -10.71 18.60
CA GLU A 67 -9.36 -10.78 19.99
C GLU A 67 -9.51 -9.39 20.61
N LYS A 68 -8.48 -8.55 20.46
CA LYS A 68 -8.47 -7.16 20.91
C LYS A 68 -7.99 -6.25 19.79
N ALA A 69 -8.76 -5.18 19.51
CA ALA A 69 -8.39 -4.21 18.49
C ALA A 69 -7.06 -3.52 18.81
N SER A 70 -6.80 -3.22 20.08
CA SER A 70 -5.58 -2.54 20.53
C SER A 70 -4.31 -3.37 20.31
N GLU A 71 -4.32 -4.66 20.66
CA GLU A 71 -3.19 -5.57 20.46
C GLU A 71 -2.90 -5.82 18.98
N PHE A 72 -3.97 -5.97 18.19
CA PHE A 72 -3.84 -6.07 16.73
C PHE A 72 -3.28 -4.78 16.13
N GLY A 73 -3.81 -3.63 16.55
CA GLY A 73 -3.36 -2.30 16.11
C GLY A 73 -1.89 -2.06 16.41
N ALA A 74 -1.41 -2.40 17.61
CA ALA A 74 0.00 -2.29 17.97
C ALA A 74 0.90 -3.14 17.05
N THR A 75 0.52 -4.40 16.81
CA THR A 75 1.25 -5.30 15.91
C THR A 75 1.22 -4.80 14.47
N TRP A 76 0.06 -4.34 14.01
CA TRP A 76 -0.15 -3.80 12.67
C TRP A 76 0.70 -2.55 12.43
N ARG A 77 0.74 -1.61 13.38
CA ARG A 77 1.57 -0.40 13.31
C ARG A 77 3.07 -0.75 13.25
N GLY A 78 3.51 -1.73 14.04
CA GLY A 78 4.89 -2.23 13.98
C GLY A 78 5.25 -2.79 12.60
N TRP A 79 4.36 -3.57 11.99
CA TRP A 79 4.52 -4.05 10.62
C TRP A 79 4.51 -2.90 9.60
N TRP A 80 3.58 -1.96 9.72
CA TRP A 80 3.45 -0.81 8.83
C TRP A 80 4.72 0.05 8.84
N LYS A 81 5.33 0.25 10.01
CA LYS A 81 6.60 0.97 10.17
C LYS A 81 7.76 0.29 9.44
N ILE A 82 7.84 -1.04 9.45
CA ILE A 82 8.88 -1.81 8.73
C ILE A 82 8.72 -1.67 7.21
N LEU A 83 7.48 -1.53 6.73
CA LEU A 83 7.21 -1.32 5.31
C LEU A 83 7.58 0.09 4.83
N GLN A 84 7.65 1.06 5.75
CA GLN A 84 7.96 2.43 5.39
C GLN A 84 9.43 2.60 4.97
N PRO A 85 9.71 3.52 4.04
CA PRO A 85 11.07 3.91 3.76
C PRO A 85 11.71 4.60 4.98
N GLN A 86 13.04 4.50 5.08
CA GLN A 86 13.81 4.98 6.24
C GLN A 86 13.55 6.45 6.59
N TRP A 87 13.40 7.33 5.61
CA TRP A 87 13.16 8.76 5.83
C TRP A 87 11.81 9.06 6.51
N ARG A 88 10.84 8.13 6.47
CA ARG A 88 9.58 8.28 7.22
C ARG A 88 9.71 7.95 8.69
N ILE A 89 10.76 7.23 9.06
CA ILE A 89 10.98 6.80 10.43
C ILE A 89 11.68 7.96 11.14
N SER A 90 10.94 8.68 11.99
CA SER A 90 11.55 9.71 12.84
C SER A 90 12.51 9.06 13.85
N ASP A 91 13.69 9.66 13.99
CA ASP A 91 14.70 9.30 15.00
C ASP A 91 14.34 9.78 16.43
N ASP A 92 13.19 10.43 16.60
CA ASP A 92 12.77 10.93 17.91
C ASP A 92 12.58 9.77 18.90
N GLU A 93 13.04 9.92 20.14
CA GLU A 93 13.10 8.84 21.15
C GLU A 93 11.71 8.25 21.49
N CYS A 94 10.64 8.96 21.12
CA CYS A 94 9.25 8.49 21.24
C CYS A 94 8.79 7.54 20.12
N GLY A 95 9.60 7.31 19.08
CA GLY A 95 9.43 6.23 18.09
C GLY A 95 8.09 6.14 17.35
N GLY A 96 7.19 7.10 17.51
CA GLY A 96 5.76 6.92 17.24
C GLY A 96 5.26 7.56 15.94
N SER A 97 5.87 8.65 15.47
CA SER A 97 5.30 9.44 14.37
C SER A 97 6.03 9.18 13.04
N LEU A 98 5.25 8.86 12.02
CA LEU A 98 5.75 8.79 10.64
C LEU A 98 5.80 10.20 10.04
N VAL A 99 6.84 10.50 9.27
CA VAL A 99 6.99 11.79 8.58
C VAL A 99 6.15 11.81 7.29
N TRP A 100 5.54 12.96 7.00
CA TRP A 100 4.61 13.18 5.87
C TRP A 100 5.22 14.05 4.76
N ASN A 101 6.53 14.32 4.83
CA ASN A 101 7.25 15.22 3.96
C ASN A 101 8.63 14.61 3.71
N GLY A 102 8.79 13.95 2.57
CA GLY A 102 10.04 13.32 2.16
C GLY A 102 10.62 13.91 0.87
N PRO A 103 11.84 13.48 0.50
CA PRO A 103 12.54 13.97 -0.69
C PRO A 103 11.84 13.56 -2.01
N SER A 104 12.12 14.24 -3.11
CA SER A 104 11.45 13.95 -4.40
C SER A 104 11.91 12.64 -5.06
N ASP A 105 13.04 12.05 -4.65
CA ASP A 105 13.65 10.83 -5.21
C ASP A 105 13.31 9.54 -4.42
N GLU A 106 12.10 9.50 -3.87
CA GLU A 106 11.66 8.47 -2.93
C GLU A 106 11.62 7.04 -3.49
N LYS A 107 12.34 6.14 -2.81
CA LYS A 107 12.33 4.70 -3.11
C LYS A 107 11.27 3.98 -2.28
N TRP A 108 10.02 3.99 -2.75
CA TRP A 108 8.90 3.20 -2.20
C TRP A 108 9.01 1.69 -2.46
N GLN A 109 10.21 1.16 -2.74
CA GLN A 109 10.44 -0.19 -3.28
C GLN A 109 9.83 -1.33 -2.46
N ASN A 110 9.74 -1.15 -1.14
CA ASN A 110 9.15 -2.13 -0.22
C ASN A 110 7.62 -2.17 -0.31
N LEU A 111 6.99 -1.07 -0.71
CA LEU A 111 5.53 -0.89 -0.80
C LEU A 111 5.01 -0.92 -2.24
N LEU A 112 5.85 -0.63 -3.25
CA LEU A 112 5.56 -0.80 -4.68
C LEU A 112 5.47 -2.29 -5.05
N LYS A 113 4.46 -2.97 -4.49
CA LYS A 113 4.13 -4.38 -4.70
C LYS A 113 2.62 -4.44 -4.92
N GLY A 114 2.21 -4.79 -6.13
CA GLY A 114 0.80 -5.05 -6.46
C GLY A 114 0.44 -6.52 -6.27
N GLY A 115 -0.76 -6.88 -6.73
CA GLY A 115 -1.23 -8.25 -6.77
C GLY A 115 -1.60 -8.83 -5.41
N GLY A 116 -1.89 -10.13 -5.38
CA GLY A 116 -2.46 -10.80 -4.20
C GLY A 116 -1.58 -10.82 -2.95
N ASN A 117 -0.28 -10.52 -3.05
CA ASN A 117 0.66 -10.45 -1.93
C ASN A 117 1.20 -9.04 -1.70
N GLY A 118 0.65 -8.06 -2.42
CA GLY A 118 1.07 -6.67 -2.39
C GLY A 118 0.28 -5.82 -1.42
N PHE A 119 0.08 -4.56 -1.78
CA PHE A 119 -0.57 -3.53 -0.98
C PHE A 119 -2.00 -3.90 -0.53
N VAL A 120 -2.69 -4.76 -1.29
CA VAL A 120 -4.00 -5.30 -0.91
C VAL A 120 -4.01 -5.93 0.49
N LEU A 121 -2.88 -6.50 0.96
CA LEU A 121 -2.78 -7.09 2.30
C LEU A 121 -2.81 -6.02 3.41
N VAL A 122 -2.28 -4.82 3.14
CA VAL A 122 -2.32 -3.68 4.06
C VAL A 122 -3.78 -3.22 4.22
N LEU A 123 -4.47 -2.99 3.10
CA LEU A 123 -5.89 -2.59 3.10
C LEU A 123 -6.79 -3.63 3.75
N LEU A 124 -6.52 -4.91 3.48
CA LEU A 124 -7.28 -6.02 4.05
C LEU A 124 -7.13 -6.09 5.58
N SER A 125 -5.90 -6.07 6.09
CA SER A 125 -5.67 -6.12 7.52
C SER A 125 -6.16 -4.87 8.25
N LEU A 126 -6.05 -3.70 7.64
CA LEU A 126 -6.63 -2.46 8.15
C LEU A 126 -8.17 -2.57 8.23
N SER A 127 -8.81 -3.17 7.22
CA SER A 127 -10.26 -3.41 7.23
C SER A 127 -10.70 -4.27 8.43
N TRP A 128 -9.90 -5.27 8.82
CA TRP A 128 -10.17 -6.11 9.99
C TRP A 128 -10.06 -5.31 11.28
N TRP A 129 -9.04 -4.48 11.38
CA TRP A 129 -8.82 -3.64 12.55
C TRP A 129 -9.96 -2.64 12.75
N MET A 130 -10.34 -1.91 11.71
CA MET A 130 -11.44 -0.93 11.77
C MET A 130 -12.78 -1.58 12.12
N MET A 131 -13.07 -2.76 11.57
CA MET A 131 -14.27 -3.52 11.92
C MET A 131 -14.25 -3.92 13.40
N ARG A 132 -13.12 -4.44 13.88
CA ARG A 132 -13.01 -4.88 15.26
C ARG A 132 -13.06 -3.73 16.26
N GLU A 133 -12.37 -2.62 15.98
CA GLU A 133 -12.39 -1.43 16.82
C GLU A 133 -13.80 -0.86 16.92
N LYS A 134 -14.56 -0.85 15.82
CA LYS A 134 -15.97 -0.43 15.81
C LYS A 134 -16.89 -1.34 16.64
N ASP A 135 -16.59 -2.64 16.70
CA ASP A 135 -17.33 -3.60 17.51
C ASP A 135 -17.02 -3.45 19.02
N GLU A 136 -15.76 -3.17 19.36
CA GLU A 136 -15.29 -2.99 20.75
C GLU A 136 -15.61 -1.59 21.32
N SER A 137 -15.55 -0.56 20.48
CA SER A 137 -15.67 0.85 20.83
C SER A 137 -16.53 1.57 19.80
N ARG A 138 -17.42 2.47 20.24
CA ARG A 138 -18.11 3.39 19.30
C ARG A 138 -17.18 4.50 18.76
N LYS A 139 -15.95 4.60 19.25
CA LYS A 139 -14.93 5.55 18.82
C LYS A 139 -13.75 4.79 18.21
N ALA A 140 -13.59 4.89 16.89
CA ALA A 140 -12.46 4.32 16.16
C ALA A 140 -11.36 5.39 16.03
N GLU A 141 -10.59 5.62 17.08
CA GLU A 141 -9.60 6.70 17.10
C GLU A 141 -8.25 6.23 16.54
N GLU A 142 -7.80 5.01 16.84
CA GLU A 142 -6.47 4.55 16.42
C GLU A 142 -6.42 4.05 14.98
N SER A 143 -7.42 3.28 14.53
CA SER A 143 -7.44 2.78 13.15
C SER A 143 -7.70 3.88 12.12
N SER A 144 -8.35 4.99 12.53
CA SER A 144 -8.57 6.16 11.66
C SER A 144 -7.26 6.88 11.33
N SER A 145 -6.39 7.11 12.30
CA SER A 145 -5.06 7.69 12.05
C SER A 145 -4.21 6.80 11.15
N ALA A 146 -4.29 5.48 11.34
CA ALA A 146 -3.61 4.53 10.46
C ALA A 146 -4.19 4.53 9.03
N PHE A 147 -5.51 4.67 8.90
CA PHE A 147 -6.18 4.80 7.60
C PHE A 147 -5.71 6.04 6.85
N GLU A 148 -5.65 7.19 7.52
CA GLU A 148 -5.18 8.44 6.92
C GLU A 148 -3.73 8.33 6.43
N ASP A 149 -2.85 7.70 7.22
CA ASP A 149 -1.46 7.46 6.81
C ASP A 149 -1.36 6.54 5.59
N VAL A 150 -2.13 5.44 5.57
CA VAL A 150 -2.15 4.51 4.42
C VAL A 150 -2.67 5.20 3.17
N GLN A 151 -3.71 6.02 3.29
CA GLN A 151 -4.24 6.79 2.17
C GLN A 151 -3.18 7.77 1.64
N TRP A 152 -2.50 8.49 2.52
CA TRP A 152 -1.45 9.42 2.14
C TRP A 152 -0.29 8.72 1.43
N VAL A 153 0.18 7.58 1.94
CA VAL A 153 1.24 6.77 1.30
C VAL A 153 0.82 6.30 -0.09
N LEU A 154 -0.41 5.83 -0.22
CA LEU A 154 -0.93 5.37 -1.50
C LEU A 154 -0.99 6.52 -2.53
N GLN A 155 -1.39 7.72 -2.09
CA GLN A 155 -1.34 8.92 -2.93
C GLN A 155 0.08 9.26 -3.38
N GLN A 156 1.08 9.18 -2.49
CA GLN A 156 2.47 9.44 -2.89
C GLN A 156 2.97 8.42 -3.90
N MET A 157 2.70 7.13 -3.68
CA MET A 157 3.12 6.07 -4.61
C MET A 157 2.47 6.23 -5.99
N VAL A 158 1.19 6.58 -6.05
CA VAL A 158 0.49 6.85 -7.33
C VAL A 158 1.13 8.05 -8.05
N ARG A 159 1.42 9.14 -7.33
CA ARG A 159 2.10 10.31 -7.91
C ARG A 159 3.47 9.95 -8.50
N VAL A 160 4.29 9.20 -7.75
CA VAL A 160 5.62 8.77 -8.20
C VAL A 160 5.53 7.90 -9.46
N LEU A 161 4.55 6.98 -9.51
CA LEU A 161 4.35 6.11 -10.68
C LEU A 161 3.90 6.90 -11.92
N HIS A 162 3.05 7.92 -11.76
CA HIS A 162 2.68 8.81 -12.87
C HIS A 162 3.89 9.58 -13.42
N THR A 163 4.70 10.18 -12.54
CA THR A 163 5.91 10.90 -12.96
C THR A 163 6.90 9.99 -13.69
N GLN A 164 7.04 8.74 -13.25
CA GLN A 164 7.89 7.75 -13.96
C GLN A 164 7.34 7.39 -15.34
N HIS A 165 6.02 7.27 -15.47
CA HIS A 165 5.38 6.97 -16.77
C HIS A 165 5.53 8.15 -17.75
N GLU A 166 5.39 9.39 -17.29
CA GLU A 166 5.59 10.59 -18.10
C GLU A 166 7.04 10.70 -18.59
N GLN A 167 8.02 10.54 -17.70
CA GLN A 167 9.46 10.60 -18.05
C GLN A 167 9.91 9.47 -18.99
N GLY A 168 9.41 8.25 -18.78
CA GLY A 168 9.71 7.12 -19.68
C GLY A 168 9.11 7.26 -21.08
N SER A 169 8.05 8.07 -21.24
CA SER A 169 7.42 8.33 -22.54
C SER A 169 8.19 9.34 -23.39
N GLU A 170 8.94 10.25 -22.76
CA GLU A 170 9.72 11.29 -23.43
C GLU A 170 11.09 10.76 -23.94
N GLU A 171 11.71 9.81 -23.24
CA GLU A 171 13.00 9.22 -23.63
C GLU A 171 12.90 8.30 -24.87
N ASP A 172 11.74 7.70 -25.14
CA ASP A 172 11.53 6.84 -26.33
C ASP A 172 11.44 7.64 -27.65
N HIS A 173 11.36 8.97 -27.58
CA HIS A 173 11.18 9.83 -28.76
C HIS A 173 12.48 10.45 -29.31
N GLU A 174 13.63 10.25 -28.66
CA GLU A 174 14.91 10.90 -29.03
C GLU A 174 16.00 9.91 -29.52
N ASN A 175 15.64 8.86 -30.27
CA ASN A 175 16.67 8.02 -30.90
C ASN A 175 16.25 7.39 -32.25
N ASN A 176 15.77 8.23 -33.16
CA ASN A 176 15.64 7.84 -34.56
C ASN A 176 16.08 8.97 -35.49
N ASP A 177 17.40 9.23 -35.53
CA ASP A 177 18.02 9.87 -36.69
C ASP A 177 19.03 8.91 -37.35
N PRO A 178 18.58 8.04 -38.27
CA PRO A 178 19.48 7.33 -39.14
C PRO A 178 19.85 8.29 -40.27
N ASN A 179 21.07 8.83 -40.21
CA ASN A 179 21.91 9.24 -41.34
C ASN A 179 22.35 10.72 -41.32
N THR A 180 23.54 10.99 -40.75
CA THR A 180 24.51 11.89 -41.41
C THR A 180 25.95 11.62 -40.96
N ARG A 181 26.76 11.03 -41.87
CA ARG A 181 28.01 11.66 -42.38
C ARG A 181 28.71 10.78 -43.43
N PRO A 182 29.10 11.34 -44.59
CA PRO A 182 30.01 10.68 -45.51
C PRO A 182 31.47 10.86 -45.04
N THR A 183 32.20 9.75 -44.91
CA THR A 183 33.65 9.75 -44.68
C THR A 183 34.40 10.04 -45.98
N LYS A 184 35.15 11.14 -45.99
CA LYS A 184 36.16 11.46 -47.01
C LYS A 184 37.31 10.44 -46.96
N ARG A 185 37.69 9.91 -48.12
CA ARG A 185 39.10 9.64 -48.44
C ARG A 185 39.32 9.71 -49.93
#